data_AF-A0A0H2R431-F1
#
_entry.id   AF-A0A0H2R431-F1
#
_cell.length_a   1.000
_cell.length_b   1.000
_cell.length_c   1.000
_cell.angle_alpha   90.00
_cell.angle_beta   90.00
_cell.angle_gamma   90.00
#
_symmetry.space_group_name_H-M   'P 1'
#
loop_
_entity.id
_entity.type
_entity.pdbx_description
1 polymer ?
#
loop_
_entity_poly.entity_id
_entity_poly.type
_entity_poly.pdbx_seq_one_letter_code
_entity_poly.pdbx_strand_id
1 'polypeptide(L)'
;MAENQEEGPNLPQVIAVDPHPETCPDFSHADFEADRAQLSAYGLNDDVVLQILADKWTAKHNALCEQWDALHPPPPMSQSSAGQQPSDDQNQPPPSPSGSTLQSDEPHPIGTVETSSGNMPKKAEIKIDEGQPIPDVITHQVARIALQRLRDRKHVALYYFTLRGRAEANEQGLTTATSDNLKLETSTDGTMRLSPASLPLPLKHVRPDRELSPPEIHEGAYKFLEEIGLAGWGKASQSMWARCFYNVDTHHIVQDPDGPAALALYLERVRLEWH
;
A
#
# COMPACT_ATOMS: atom_id res chain seq x y z
N MET A 1 -10.71 21.08 44.12
CA MET A 1 -10.54 22.39 43.46
C MET A 1 -9.08 22.52 43.09
N ALA A 2 -8.80 22.30 41.80
CA ALA A 2 -7.60 22.59 41.03
C ALA A 2 -7.67 21.68 39.79
N GLU A 3 -7.41 22.06 38.56
CA GLU A 3 -7.42 23.33 37.83
C GLU A 3 -7.46 22.85 36.37
N ASN A 4 -8.34 23.40 35.53
CA ASN A 4 -8.46 23.00 34.12
C ASN A 4 -7.14 23.24 33.38
N GLN A 5 -6.64 22.22 32.68
CA GLN A 5 -5.80 22.43 31.50
C GLN A 5 -6.56 21.94 30.28
N GLU A 6 -7.24 22.90 29.65
CA GLU A 6 -7.63 22.84 28.25
C GLU A 6 -6.36 22.98 27.41
N GLU A 7 -5.89 21.91 26.77
CA GLU A 7 -5.01 22.03 25.61
C GLU A 7 -5.86 22.03 24.34
N GLY A 8 -5.78 23.16 23.65
CA GLY A 8 -6.56 23.51 22.47
C GLY A 8 -6.18 22.74 21.19
N PRO A 9 -6.77 23.15 20.06
CA PRO A 9 -6.75 22.39 18.81
C PRO A 9 -5.34 22.30 18.22
N ASN A 10 -4.96 21.08 17.82
CA ASN A 10 -3.74 20.75 17.09
C ASN A 10 -3.77 21.41 15.70
N LEU A 11 -3.26 22.65 15.64
CA LEU A 11 -2.98 23.37 14.40
C LEU A 11 -1.79 22.71 13.69
N PRO A 12 -1.79 22.64 12.35
CA PRO A 12 -0.62 22.21 11.60
C PRO A 12 0.57 23.09 12.01
N GLN A 13 1.69 22.45 12.37
CA GLN A 13 2.91 23.17 12.78
C GLN A 13 3.33 24.13 11.66
N VAL A 14 3.04 25.41 11.85
CA VAL A 14 3.56 26.48 11.01
C VAL A 14 5.04 26.55 11.30
N ILE A 15 5.87 26.16 10.34
CA ILE A 15 7.31 26.41 10.40
C ILE A 15 7.45 27.94 10.48
N ALA A 16 7.88 28.44 11.64
CA ALA A 16 7.92 29.89 11.94
C ALA A 16 9.28 30.53 11.63
N VAL A 17 10.29 29.71 11.33
CA VAL A 17 11.69 30.10 11.14
C VAL A 17 12.19 29.45 9.85
N ASP A 18 12.85 30.25 9.00
CA ASP A 18 13.45 29.75 7.76
C ASP A 18 14.49 28.65 8.07
N PRO A 19 14.32 27.42 7.56
CA PRO A 19 15.23 26.31 7.82
C PRO A 19 16.50 26.35 6.97
N HIS A 20 16.56 27.15 5.90
CA HIS A 20 17.71 27.21 4.98
C HIS A 20 19.09 27.58 5.58
N PRO A 21 19.21 28.37 6.68
CA PRO A 21 20.49 28.69 7.28
C PRO A 21 20.98 27.64 8.29
N GLU A 22 20.22 26.58 8.59
CA GLU A 22 20.69 25.54 9.52
C GLU A 22 21.75 24.67 8.83
N THR A 23 22.96 24.66 9.40
CA THR A 23 24.04 23.77 8.96
C THR A 23 24.01 22.48 9.74
N CYS A 24 24.30 21.36 9.08
CA CYS A 24 24.42 20.04 9.69
C CYS A 24 25.27 20.11 10.97
N PRO A 25 24.70 19.80 12.15
CA PRO A 25 25.45 19.73 13.40
C PRO A 25 26.56 18.68 13.28
N ASP A 26 27.71 18.95 13.87
CA ASP A 26 28.78 17.95 13.94
C ASP A 26 28.39 16.83 14.91
N PHE A 27 27.97 15.69 14.37
CA PHE A 27 27.56 14.50 15.13
C PHE A 27 28.73 13.81 15.86
N SER A 28 29.95 14.34 15.72
CA SER A 28 31.12 13.94 16.51
C SER A 28 31.08 14.46 17.95
N HIS A 29 30.21 15.44 18.26
CA HIS A 29 30.10 16.07 19.57
C HIS A 29 29.50 15.13 20.63
N ALA A 30 29.81 15.38 21.91
CA ALA A 30 29.38 14.55 23.04
C ALA A 30 27.85 14.49 23.22
N ASP A 31 27.13 15.49 22.70
CA ASP A 31 25.65 15.55 22.81
C ASP A 31 24.95 14.44 22.02
N PHE A 32 25.62 13.88 21.00
CA PHE A 32 25.09 12.78 20.18
C PHE A 32 25.73 11.42 20.54
N GLU A 33 26.44 11.34 21.67
CA GLU A 33 27.05 10.09 22.15
C GLU A 33 26.00 9.01 22.43
N ALA A 34 24.82 9.37 22.93
CA ALA A 34 23.72 8.42 23.15
C ALA A 34 23.18 7.82 21.85
N ASP A 35 23.00 8.64 20.81
CA ASP A 35 22.55 8.19 19.49
C ASP A 35 23.63 7.36 18.78
N ARG A 36 24.91 7.73 18.96
CA ARG A 36 26.05 6.95 18.47
C ARG A 36 26.17 5.60 19.17
N ALA A 37 26.00 5.56 20.50
CA ALA A 37 26.04 4.33 21.29
C ALA A 37 24.89 3.37 20.94
N GLN A 38 23.70 3.90 20.65
CA GLN A 38 22.57 3.10 20.22
C GLN A 38 22.83 2.45 18.85
N LEU A 39 23.48 3.16 17.92
CA LEU A 39 23.78 2.65 16.59
C LEU A 39 25.03 1.74 16.57
N SER A 40 26.04 2.01 17.40
CA SER A 40 27.22 1.15 17.54
C SER A 40 26.91 -0.18 18.26
N ALA A 41 25.85 -0.23 19.09
CA ALA A 41 25.33 -1.47 19.68
C ALA A 41 24.87 -2.51 18.63
N TYR A 42 24.60 -2.08 17.40
CA TYR A 42 24.30 -2.97 16.27
C TYR A 42 25.55 -3.49 15.54
N GLY A 43 26.75 -3.24 16.07
CA GLY A 43 28.02 -3.70 15.50
C GLY A 43 28.49 -2.89 14.29
N LEU A 44 27.96 -1.67 14.13
CA LEU A 44 28.34 -0.74 13.06
C LEU A 44 29.58 0.06 13.45
N ASN A 45 30.47 0.32 12.48
CA ASN A 45 31.65 1.15 12.67
C ASN A 45 31.26 2.61 12.96
N ASP A 46 32.03 3.29 13.82
CA ASP A 46 31.76 4.67 14.22
C ASP A 46 31.66 5.65 13.04
N ASP A 47 32.49 5.50 11.99
CA ASP A 47 32.40 6.29 10.76
C ASP A 47 31.06 6.11 10.01
N VAL A 48 30.53 4.88 10.02
CA VAL A 48 29.23 4.55 9.38
C VAL A 48 28.08 5.11 10.23
N VAL A 49 28.22 5.09 11.55
CA VAL A 49 27.25 5.67 12.48
C VAL A 49 27.15 7.19 12.29
N LEU A 50 28.29 7.87 12.14
CA LEU A 50 28.33 9.31 11.84
C LEU A 50 27.66 9.63 10.50
N GLN A 51 27.89 8.81 9.47
CA GLN A 51 27.26 8.98 8.17
C GLN A 51 25.73 8.79 8.24
N ILE A 52 25.25 7.78 8.96
CA ILE A 52 23.81 7.53 9.12
C ILE A 52 23.11 8.69 9.84
N LEU A 53 23.76 9.28 10.85
CA LEU A 53 23.21 10.44 11.56
C LEU A 53 23.18 11.69 10.67
N ALA A 54 24.24 11.91 9.88
CA ALA A 54 24.28 12.99 8.88
C ALA A 54 23.21 12.82 7.80
N ASP A 55 23.01 11.61 7.29
CA ASP A 55 22.00 11.30 6.27
C ASP A 55 20.57 11.51 6.81
N LYS A 56 20.32 11.05 8.03
CA LYS A 56 19.02 11.25 8.70
C LYS A 56 18.71 12.73 8.95
N TRP A 57 19.71 13.49 9.38
CA TRP A 57 19.57 14.93 9.56
C TRP A 57 19.31 15.63 8.23
N THR A 58 20.08 15.31 7.19
CA THR A 58 19.95 15.88 5.84
C THR A 58 18.56 15.58 5.26
N ALA A 59 18.07 14.35 5.40
CA ALA A 59 16.73 13.97 4.93
C ALA A 59 15.62 14.76 5.65
N LYS A 60 15.75 14.93 6.98
CA LYS A 60 14.80 15.72 7.77
C LYS A 60 14.87 17.21 7.42
N HIS A 61 16.07 17.75 7.25
CA HIS A 61 16.31 19.14 6.89
C HIS A 61 15.78 19.46 5.48
N ASN A 62 16.02 18.59 4.50
CA ASN A 62 15.47 18.73 3.15
C ASN A 62 13.93 18.73 3.17
N ALA A 63 13.31 17.84 3.95
CA ALA A 63 11.86 17.81 4.09
C ALA A 63 11.29 19.10 4.73
N LEU A 64 12.04 19.72 5.66
CA LEU A 64 11.68 21.01 6.25
C LEU A 64 11.84 22.16 5.25
N CYS A 65 12.90 22.16 4.43
CA CYS A 65 13.07 23.14 3.35
C CYS A 65 11.97 23.01 2.29
N GLU A 66 11.64 21.79 1.84
CA GLU A 66 10.53 21.55 0.91
C GLU A 66 9.19 22.03 1.48
N GLN A 67 8.95 21.81 2.78
CA GLN A 67 7.75 22.28 3.46
C GLN A 67 7.73 23.81 3.61
N TRP A 68 8.89 24.44 3.81
CA TRP A 68 9.02 25.90 3.85
C TRP A 68 8.81 26.54 2.47
N ASP A 69 9.39 25.96 1.42
CA ASP A 69 9.24 26.41 0.03
C ASP A 69 7.80 26.27 -0.47
N ALA A 70 7.09 25.22 -0.03
CA ALA A 70 5.66 25.05 -0.31
C ALA A 70 4.79 26.11 0.38
N LEU A 71 5.23 26.66 1.51
CA LEU A 71 4.53 27.70 2.27
C LEU A 71 4.92 29.11 1.82
N HIS A 72 6.14 29.31 1.30
CA HIS A 72 6.68 30.57 0.82
C HIS A 72 7.17 30.44 -0.63
N PRO A 73 6.27 30.26 -1.61
CA PRO A 73 6.67 30.22 -3.00
C PRO A 73 7.41 31.52 -3.37
N PRO A 74 8.56 31.46 -4.05
CA PRO A 74 9.28 32.66 -4.44
C PRO A 74 8.35 33.55 -5.29
N PRO A 75 8.37 34.89 -5.09
CA PRO A 75 7.63 35.77 -5.96
C PRO A 75 8.07 35.51 -7.41
N PRO A 76 7.15 35.55 -8.40
CA PRO A 76 7.52 35.36 -9.79
C PRO A 76 8.59 36.40 -10.13
N MET A 77 9.83 35.94 -10.36
CA MET A 77 10.87 36.78 -10.92
C MET A 77 10.38 37.27 -12.28
N SER A 78 9.84 38.47 -12.26
CA SER A 78 9.56 39.26 -13.44
C SER A 78 10.89 39.86 -13.88
N GLN A 79 11.46 39.31 -14.97
CA GLN A 79 12.38 39.95 -15.92
C GLN A 79 12.76 38.86 -16.96
N SER A 80 12.53 38.98 -18.27
CA SER A 80 12.19 40.15 -19.09
C SER A 80 11.53 39.72 -20.41
N SER A 81 10.44 40.39 -20.74
CA SER A 81 9.82 40.40 -22.06
C SER A 81 10.62 41.29 -23.02
N ALA A 82 11.18 40.68 -24.06
CA ALA A 82 11.46 41.30 -25.34
C ALA A 82 11.19 40.18 -26.36
N GLY A 83 10.08 40.11 -27.07
CA GLY A 83 9.33 41.17 -27.71
C GLY A 83 9.29 40.81 -29.19
N GLN A 84 8.24 40.13 -29.65
CA GLN A 84 7.66 40.35 -30.98
C GLN A 84 6.34 39.59 -31.16
N GLN A 85 5.38 40.38 -31.64
CA GLN A 85 3.95 40.16 -31.77
C GLN A 85 3.53 39.11 -32.81
N PRO A 86 2.25 38.68 -32.75
CA PRO A 86 1.60 37.84 -33.75
C PRO A 86 1.12 38.68 -34.95
N SER A 87 1.06 38.06 -36.12
CA SER A 87 0.34 38.59 -37.29
C SER A 87 -0.66 37.55 -37.78
N ASP A 88 -1.93 37.88 -37.58
CA ASP A 88 -3.10 37.38 -38.30
C ASP A 88 -3.00 37.74 -39.78
N ASP A 89 -3.38 36.83 -40.67
CA ASP A 89 -4.11 37.21 -41.89
C ASP A 89 -5.04 36.05 -42.34
N GLN A 90 -6.30 36.41 -42.57
CA GLN A 90 -7.39 35.57 -43.05
C GLN A 90 -7.39 35.58 -44.59
N ASN A 91 -7.53 34.43 -45.24
CA ASN A 91 -8.54 34.30 -46.29
C ASN A 91 -8.81 32.84 -46.72
N GLN A 92 -10.09 32.58 -46.97
CA GLN A 92 -10.69 31.29 -47.34
C GLN A 92 -11.01 31.25 -48.88
N PRO A 93 -11.66 30.22 -49.48
CA PRO A 93 -11.21 29.43 -50.67
C PRO A 93 -12.17 29.57 -51.91
N PRO A 94 -12.48 28.55 -52.77
CA PRO A 94 -11.74 27.61 -53.65
C PRO A 94 -12.08 27.85 -55.17
N PRO A 95 -11.76 26.95 -56.15
CA PRO A 95 -12.68 25.84 -56.54
C PRO A 95 -12.02 24.53 -57.10
N SER A 96 -12.81 23.45 -57.11
CA SER A 96 -12.63 22.14 -57.82
C SER A 96 -12.85 22.28 -59.37
N PRO A 97 -12.94 21.23 -60.25
CA PRO A 97 -12.96 19.76 -60.06
C PRO A 97 -12.28 18.86 -61.16
N SER A 98 -12.42 17.54 -60.96
CA SER A 98 -12.61 16.47 -61.97
C SER A 98 -11.41 15.73 -62.60
N GLY A 99 -11.49 14.38 -62.56
CA GLY A 99 -10.77 13.49 -63.48
C GLY A 99 -10.69 12.02 -63.04
N SER A 100 -11.76 11.24 -63.25
CA SER A 100 -11.81 9.76 -63.15
C SER A 100 -10.87 9.06 -64.16
N THR A 101 -10.38 7.85 -63.85
CA THR A 101 -10.29 6.72 -64.82
C THR A 101 -10.25 5.37 -64.09
N LEU A 102 -10.92 4.40 -64.71
CA LEU A 102 -11.28 3.03 -64.31
C LEU A 102 -10.30 1.95 -64.81
N GLN A 103 -10.46 0.73 -64.25
CA GLN A 103 -10.16 -0.61 -64.83
C GLN A 103 -8.68 -1.03 -65.00
N SER A 104 -8.26 -2.29 -64.96
CA SER A 104 -8.78 -3.62 -64.56
C SER A 104 -7.60 -4.62 -64.67
N ASP A 105 -7.85 -5.85 -64.21
CA ASP A 105 -7.26 -7.15 -64.60
C ASP A 105 -6.19 -7.84 -63.74
N GLU A 106 -6.65 -8.98 -63.20
CA GLU A 106 -5.93 -10.14 -62.67
C GLU A 106 -5.21 -10.90 -63.83
N PRO A 107 -4.24 -11.81 -63.58
CA PRO A 107 -4.56 -13.13 -63.04
C PRO A 107 -3.54 -13.70 -62.03
N HIS A 108 -4.03 -14.49 -61.08
CA HIS A 108 -3.25 -15.45 -60.30
C HIS A 108 -2.73 -16.61 -61.19
N PRO A 109 -1.60 -17.25 -60.81
CA PRO A 109 -1.79 -18.56 -60.17
C PRO A 109 -0.85 -18.86 -58.98
N ILE A 110 -1.49 -19.39 -57.94
CA ILE A 110 -1.14 -20.62 -57.19
C ILE A 110 0.22 -20.63 -56.45
N GLY A 111 0.15 -20.26 -55.18
CA GLY A 111 0.29 -21.24 -54.10
C GLY A 111 1.63 -21.31 -53.37
N THR A 112 1.77 -20.59 -52.24
CA THR A 112 2.34 -21.15 -50.99
C THR A 112 2.04 -20.26 -49.78
N VAL A 113 1.18 -20.75 -48.89
CA VAL A 113 1.00 -20.42 -47.46
C VAL A 113 1.27 -18.98 -47.00
N GLU A 114 0.22 -18.16 -46.99
CA GLU A 114 0.15 -16.96 -46.14
C GLU A 114 0.05 -17.40 -44.67
N THR A 115 1.12 -17.21 -43.91
CA THR A 115 1.03 -17.09 -42.47
C THR A 115 0.36 -15.76 -42.17
N SER A 116 -0.94 -15.82 -41.89
CA SER A 116 -1.69 -14.72 -41.33
C SER A 116 -0.96 -14.20 -40.08
N SER A 117 -0.41 -13.00 -40.21
CA SER A 117 0.24 -12.25 -39.14
C SER A 117 -0.84 -11.80 -38.15
N GLY A 118 -1.30 -12.75 -37.33
CA GLY A 118 -2.14 -12.52 -36.18
C GLY A 118 -1.31 -11.93 -35.06
N ASN A 119 -1.37 -10.60 -34.93
CA ASN A 119 -1.14 -9.78 -33.75
C ASN A 119 -0.54 -10.55 -32.54
N MET A 120 0.78 -10.72 -32.51
CA MET A 120 1.45 -11.16 -31.29
C MET A 120 1.18 -10.11 -30.20
N PRO A 121 0.73 -10.49 -28.99
CA PRO A 121 0.69 -9.57 -27.89
C PRO A 121 2.12 -9.04 -27.70
N LYS A 122 2.28 -7.71 -27.79
CA LYS A 122 3.53 -7.02 -27.47
C LYS A 122 3.98 -7.57 -26.12
N LYS A 123 5.15 -8.22 -26.08
CA LYS A 123 5.75 -8.70 -24.84
C LYS A 123 5.77 -7.51 -23.88
N ALA A 124 4.96 -7.57 -22.83
CA ALA A 124 5.00 -6.58 -21.78
C ALA A 124 6.44 -6.62 -21.25
N GLU A 125 7.16 -5.53 -21.46
CA GLU A 125 8.51 -5.37 -20.97
C GLU A 125 8.45 -5.53 -19.45
N ILE A 126 9.14 -6.55 -18.94
CA ILE A 126 9.22 -6.80 -17.51
C ILE A 126 10.04 -5.63 -16.96
N LYS A 127 9.35 -4.66 -16.36
CA LYS A 127 10.00 -3.60 -15.59
C LYS A 127 10.58 -4.23 -14.35
N ILE A 128 11.86 -4.57 -14.40
CA ILE A 128 12.61 -5.00 -13.23
C ILE A 128 12.90 -3.74 -12.43
N ASP A 129 12.35 -3.65 -11.22
CA ASP A 129 12.66 -2.58 -10.29
C ASP A 129 14.06 -2.86 -9.69
N GLU A 130 15.10 -2.38 -10.36
CA GLU A 130 16.51 -2.65 -10.03
C GLU A 130 16.94 -2.10 -8.64
N GLY A 131 16.08 -1.29 -8.00
CA GLY A 131 16.31 -0.71 -6.68
C GLY A 131 15.50 -1.34 -5.54
N GLN A 132 14.65 -2.34 -5.80
CA GLN A 132 13.86 -2.96 -4.74
C GLN A 132 14.71 -4.02 -4.02
N PRO A 133 15.08 -3.82 -2.75
CA PRO A 133 15.83 -4.82 -2.00
C PRO A 133 15.00 -6.10 -1.92
N ILE A 134 15.68 -7.25 -2.07
CA ILE A 134 15.06 -8.55 -1.80
C ILE A 134 14.60 -8.50 -0.34
N PRO A 135 13.32 -8.78 -0.04
CA PRO A 135 12.86 -8.77 1.34
C PRO A 135 13.66 -9.78 2.16
N ASP A 136 14.27 -9.32 3.25
CA ASP A 136 15.05 -10.18 4.17
C ASP A 136 14.18 -11.24 4.86
N VAL A 137 12.86 -11.03 4.88
CA VAL A 137 11.88 -11.91 5.55
C VAL A 137 10.69 -12.19 4.63
N ILE A 138 10.45 -13.47 4.36
CA ILE A 138 9.22 -13.92 3.69
C ILE A 138 8.10 -13.96 4.73
N THR A 139 7.28 -12.92 4.77
CA THR A 139 6.10 -12.88 5.65
C THR A 139 4.91 -13.59 4.99
N HIS A 140 4.24 -14.49 5.72
CA HIS A 140 2.98 -15.07 5.25
C HIS A 140 1.94 -13.97 5.01
N GLN A 141 1.36 -13.98 3.80
CA GLN A 141 0.34 -13.03 3.38
C GLN A 141 -1.03 -13.40 3.96
N VAL A 142 -1.91 -12.41 4.10
CA VAL A 142 -3.30 -12.66 4.50
C VAL A 142 -4.06 -13.28 3.32
N ALA A 143 -5.01 -14.18 3.62
CA ALA A 143 -5.83 -14.82 2.59
C ALA A 143 -6.55 -13.79 1.71
N ARG A 144 -6.59 -14.00 0.38
CA ARG A 144 -7.20 -13.06 -0.58
C ARG A 144 -8.68 -12.81 -0.28
N ILE A 145 -9.42 -13.83 0.15
CA ILE A 145 -10.82 -13.70 0.55
C ILE A 145 -11.01 -12.72 1.72
N ALA A 146 -10.11 -12.75 2.70
CA ALA A 146 -10.15 -11.86 3.85
C ALA A 146 -9.85 -10.42 3.42
N LEU A 147 -8.85 -10.21 2.57
CA LEU A 147 -8.53 -8.90 2.00
C LEU A 147 -9.68 -8.33 1.16
N GLN A 148 -10.33 -9.16 0.34
CA GLN A 148 -11.48 -8.71 -0.44
C GLN A 148 -12.65 -8.31 0.45
N ARG A 149 -12.97 -9.10 1.47
CA ARG A 149 -14.01 -8.74 2.45
C ARG A 149 -13.66 -7.46 3.20
N LEU A 150 -12.38 -7.26 3.53
CA LEU A 150 -11.90 -6.04 4.18
C LEU A 150 -12.08 -4.82 3.26
N ARG A 151 -11.81 -4.94 1.96
CA ARG A 151 -12.10 -3.86 0.99
C ARG A 151 -13.59 -3.56 0.89
N ASP A 152 -14.42 -4.59 0.92
CA ASP A 152 -15.88 -4.46 0.96
C ASP A 152 -16.43 -3.97 2.31
N ARG A 153 -15.55 -3.67 3.28
CA ARG A 153 -15.88 -3.34 4.68
C ARG A 153 -16.67 -4.39 5.45
N LYS A 154 -16.77 -5.61 4.92
CA LYS A 154 -17.48 -6.73 5.56
C LYS A 154 -16.68 -7.30 6.73
N HIS A 155 -17.39 -7.85 7.70
CA HIS A 155 -16.78 -8.56 8.82
C HIS A 155 -15.88 -9.73 8.37
N VAL A 156 -14.68 -9.80 8.97
CA VAL A 156 -13.69 -10.86 8.78
C VAL A 156 -13.15 -11.29 10.14
N ALA A 157 -13.19 -12.59 10.42
CA ALA A 157 -12.63 -13.15 11.64
C ALA A 157 -11.14 -12.78 11.79
N LEU A 158 -10.73 -12.39 13.01
CA LEU A 158 -9.38 -11.93 13.30
C LEU A 158 -8.34 -13.02 13.04
N TYR A 159 -8.76 -14.29 13.14
CA TYR A 159 -7.94 -15.46 12.88
C TYR A 159 -7.16 -15.37 11.55
N TYR A 160 -7.76 -14.82 10.48
CA TYR A 160 -7.11 -14.65 9.18
C TYR A 160 -5.84 -13.79 9.22
N PHE A 161 -5.71 -12.93 10.24
CA PHE A 161 -4.61 -11.98 10.40
C PHE A 161 -3.53 -12.49 11.36
N THR A 162 -3.82 -13.54 12.13
CA THR A 162 -2.85 -14.20 13.02
C THR A 162 -1.77 -14.93 12.22
N LEU A 163 -0.60 -15.22 12.83
CA LEU A 163 0.50 -15.93 12.17
C LEU A 163 0.03 -17.30 11.70
N ARG A 164 -0.71 -17.99 12.56
CA ARG A 164 -1.27 -19.31 12.28
C ARG A 164 -2.26 -19.27 11.13
N GLY A 165 -3.23 -18.34 11.15
CA GLY A 165 -4.20 -18.21 10.07
C GLY A 165 -3.54 -17.84 8.73
N ARG A 166 -2.49 -17.01 8.75
CA ARG A 166 -1.71 -16.67 7.55
C ARG A 166 -0.88 -17.84 7.02
N ALA A 167 -0.27 -18.63 7.91
CA ALA A 167 0.43 -19.86 7.54
C ALA A 167 -0.53 -20.88 6.92
N GLU A 168 -1.67 -21.14 7.56
CA GLU A 168 -2.71 -22.06 7.05
C GLU A 168 -3.30 -21.58 5.71
N ALA A 169 -3.49 -20.27 5.54
CA ALA A 169 -3.91 -19.69 4.27
C ALA A 169 -2.89 -19.95 3.16
N ASN A 170 -1.61 -19.82 3.48
CA ASN A 170 -0.53 -20.04 2.54
C ASN A 170 -0.40 -21.52 2.16
N GLU A 171 -0.48 -22.44 3.12
CA GLU A 171 -0.49 -23.88 2.90
C GLU A 171 -1.67 -24.33 2.01
N GLN A 172 -2.82 -23.68 2.16
CA GLN A 172 -4.01 -23.95 1.35
C GLN A 172 -4.01 -23.20 0.00
N GLY A 173 -2.96 -22.44 -0.32
CA GLY A 173 -2.85 -21.67 -1.57
C GLY A 173 -3.83 -20.50 -1.68
N LEU A 174 -4.41 -20.03 -0.56
CA LEU A 174 -5.42 -18.97 -0.52
C LEU A 174 -4.83 -17.56 -0.59
N THR A 175 -3.51 -17.44 -0.53
CA THR A 175 -2.76 -16.17 -0.65
C THR A 175 -2.51 -15.77 -2.10
N THR A 176 -2.39 -16.77 -3.00
CA THR A 176 -2.11 -16.61 -4.43
C THR A 176 -3.30 -16.94 -5.33
N ALA A 177 -4.36 -17.57 -4.78
CA ALA A 177 -5.58 -17.89 -5.51
C ALA A 177 -6.27 -16.61 -6.05
N THR A 178 -6.01 -16.32 -7.32
CA THR A 178 -6.76 -15.32 -8.09
C THR A 178 -8.07 -15.93 -8.58
N SER A 179 -9.08 -15.10 -8.86
CA SER A 179 -10.34 -15.53 -9.49
C SER A 179 -10.17 -16.26 -10.83
N ASP A 180 -8.97 -16.24 -11.41
CA ASP A 180 -8.63 -16.83 -12.70
C ASP A 180 -8.17 -18.29 -12.59
N ASN A 181 -8.29 -18.87 -11.40
CA ASN A 181 -8.05 -20.30 -11.22
C ASN A 181 -9.07 -21.07 -12.08
N LEU A 182 -8.62 -22.04 -12.88
CA LEU A 182 -9.50 -22.94 -13.62
C LEU A 182 -9.50 -24.30 -12.93
N LYS A 183 -10.69 -24.81 -12.63
CA LYS A 183 -10.89 -26.15 -12.10
C LYS A 183 -11.07 -27.11 -13.27
N LEU A 184 -10.29 -28.19 -13.29
CA LEU A 184 -10.47 -29.27 -14.25
C LEU A 184 -11.47 -30.28 -13.68
N GLU A 185 -12.63 -30.39 -14.32
CA GLU A 185 -13.72 -31.27 -13.93
C GLU A 185 -13.92 -32.38 -14.97
N THR A 186 -13.92 -33.63 -14.54
CA THR A 186 -14.21 -34.76 -15.41
C THR A 186 -15.71 -35.01 -15.39
N SER A 187 -16.37 -34.85 -16.53
CA SER A 187 -17.78 -35.23 -16.72
C SER A 187 -17.93 -36.75 -16.58
N THR A 188 -19.15 -37.21 -16.27
CA THR A 188 -19.51 -38.64 -16.22
C THR A 188 -19.18 -39.39 -17.52
N ASP A 189 -19.10 -38.65 -18.64
CA ASP A 189 -18.82 -39.19 -19.97
C ASP A 189 -17.31 -39.22 -20.30
N GLY A 190 -16.44 -39.03 -19.30
CA GLY A 190 -14.98 -39.02 -19.46
C GLY A 190 -14.41 -37.76 -20.11
N THR A 191 -15.24 -36.78 -20.47
CA THR A 191 -14.81 -35.50 -21.02
C THR A 191 -14.31 -34.58 -19.91
N MET A 192 -13.07 -34.10 -20.00
CA MET A 192 -12.53 -33.11 -19.07
C MET A 192 -12.95 -31.70 -19.50
N ARG A 193 -13.49 -30.90 -18.59
CA ARG A 193 -13.87 -29.51 -18.80
C ARG A 193 -13.13 -28.61 -17.83
N LEU A 194 -12.63 -27.48 -18.32
CA LEU A 194 -12.12 -26.41 -17.46
C LEU A 194 -13.29 -25.49 -17.11
N SER A 195 -13.63 -25.39 -15.83
CA SER A 195 -14.59 -24.43 -15.32
C SER A 195 -13.87 -23.35 -14.50
N PRO A 196 -14.36 -22.09 -14.47
CA PRO A 196 -13.85 -21.10 -13.54
C PRO A 196 -13.91 -21.68 -12.13
N ALA A 197 -12.78 -21.69 -11.43
CA ALA A 197 -12.76 -22.08 -10.04
C ALA A 197 -13.63 -21.09 -9.28
N SER A 198 -14.58 -21.64 -8.54
CA SER A 198 -15.46 -20.85 -7.68
C SER A 198 -14.62 -20.00 -6.72
N LEU A 199 -15.20 -18.89 -6.25
CA LEU A 199 -14.60 -17.91 -5.33
C LEU A 199 -13.66 -18.59 -4.31
N PRO A 200 -12.49 -17.97 -3.99
CA PRO A 200 -11.51 -18.57 -3.10
C PRO A 200 -12.19 -19.10 -1.84
N LEU A 201 -12.05 -20.41 -1.62
CA LEU A 201 -12.69 -21.10 -0.51
C LEU A 201 -12.20 -20.47 0.81
N PRO A 202 -13.08 -20.28 1.80
CA PRO A 202 -12.64 -19.85 3.12
C PRO A 202 -11.67 -20.88 3.72
N LEU A 203 -10.89 -20.47 4.71
CA LEU A 203 -10.06 -21.42 5.46
C LEU A 203 -10.98 -22.51 6.05
N LYS A 204 -10.54 -23.76 5.97
CA LYS A 204 -11.32 -24.90 6.49
C LYS A 204 -11.57 -24.83 8.00
N HIS A 205 -10.63 -24.24 8.74
CA HIS A 205 -10.65 -24.18 10.20
C HIS A 205 -10.50 -22.74 10.72
N VAL A 206 -11.41 -21.86 10.29
CA VAL A 206 -11.45 -20.49 10.84
C VAL A 206 -11.97 -20.54 12.28
N ARG A 207 -11.15 -20.10 13.23
CA ARG A 207 -11.57 -19.88 14.61
C ARG A 207 -12.29 -18.53 14.73
N PRO A 208 -13.44 -18.46 15.43
CA PRO A 208 -14.07 -17.20 15.77
C PRO A 208 -13.21 -16.41 16.77
N ASP A 209 -13.44 -15.10 16.84
CA ASP A 209 -12.63 -14.20 17.66
C ASP A 209 -12.67 -14.57 19.15
N ARG A 210 -13.82 -15.03 19.64
CA ARG A 210 -14.01 -15.49 21.02
C ARG A 210 -13.15 -16.69 21.43
N GLU A 211 -12.66 -17.45 20.45
CA GLU A 211 -11.82 -18.62 20.71
C GLU A 211 -10.34 -18.26 20.68
N LEU A 212 -9.97 -17.04 20.30
CA LEU A 212 -8.58 -16.60 20.22
C LEU A 212 -8.02 -16.27 21.59
N SER A 213 -6.77 -16.62 21.81
CA SER A 213 -6.02 -16.21 23.00
C SER A 213 -5.60 -14.74 22.90
N PRO A 214 -5.38 -14.03 24.03
CA PRO A 214 -4.90 -12.65 24.02
C PRO A 214 -3.67 -12.39 23.12
N PRO A 215 -2.60 -13.22 23.12
CA PRO A 215 -1.48 -13.00 22.21
C PRO A 215 -1.87 -13.16 20.74
N GLU A 216 -2.77 -14.10 20.40
CA GLU A 216 -3.29 -14.25 19.03
C GLU A 216 -4.12 -13.03 18.62
N ILE A 217 -4.91 -12.47 19.54
CA ILE A 217 -5.69 -11.26 19.32
C ILE A 217 -4.76 -10.07 19.06
N HIS A 218 -3.75 -9.87 19.90
CA HIS A 218 -2.79 -8.78 19.76
C HIS A 218 -2.03 -8.86 18.41
N GLU A 219 -1.56 -10.05 18.06
CA GLU A 219 -0.86 -10.29 16.81
C GLU A 219 -1.76 -10.05 15.58
N GLY A 220 -2.98 -10.61 15.62
CA GLY A 220 -3.97 -10.41 14.57
C GLY A 220 -4.42 -8.96 14.44
N ALA A 221 -4.51 -8.23 15.55
CA ALA A 221 -4.88 -6.82 15.60
C ALA A 221 -3.86 -5.95 14.87
N TYR A 222 -2.56 -6.14 15.11
CA TYR A 222 -1.51 -5.41 14.42
C TYR A 222 -1.62 -5.58 12.90
N LYS A 223 -1.73 -6.84 12.45
CA LYS A 223 -1.84 -7.13 11.01
C LYS A 223 -3.17 -6.63 10.42
N PHE A 224 -4.28 -6.74 11.15
CA PHE A 224 -5.56 -6.17 10.73
C PHE A 224 -5.48 -4.65 10.54
N LEU A 225 -4.83 -3.92 11.47
CA LEU A 225 -4.66 -2.46 11.40
C LEU A 225 -3.81 -2.02 10.20
N GLU A 226 -2.81 -2.81 9.84
CA GLU A 226 -2.01 -2.62 8.62
C GLU A 226 -2.89 -2.77 7.37
N GLU A 227 -3.64 -3.88 7.28
CA GLU A 227 -4.47 -4.21 6.12
C GLU A 227 -5.65 -3.23 5.92
N ILE A 228 -6.29 -2.73 6.98
CA ILE A 228 -7.34 -1.69 6.83
C ILE A 228 -6.74 -0.35 6.37
N GLY A 229 -5.48 -0.07 6.73
CA GLY A 229 -4.73 1.08 6.25
C GLY A 229 -4.51 0.98 4.74
N LEU A 230 -4.06 -0.18 4.27
CA LEU A 230 -3.89 -0.49 2.85
C LEU A 230 -5.22 -0.55 2.08
N ALA A 231 -6.31 -0.96 2.73
CA ALA A 231 -7.65 -1.00 2.15
C ALA A 231 -8.34 0.38 2.10
N GLY A 232 -7.70 1.46 2.58
CA GLY A 232 -8.22 2.82 2.44
C GLY A 232 -9.40 3.15 3.37
N TRP A 233 -9.47 2.54 4.56
CA TRP A 233 -10.57 2.78 5.52
C TRP A 233 -10.55 4.19 6.15
N GLY A 234 -9.47 4.94 5.95
CA GLY A 234 -9.27 6.27 6.51
C GLY A 234 -8.68 6.24 7.92
N LYS A 235 -7.99 7.33 8.29
CA LYS A 235 -7.28 7.43 9.58
C LYS A 235 -8.22 7.36 10.79
N ALA A 236 -9.42 7.95 10.70
CA ALA A 236 -10.40 7.89 11.79
C ALA A 236 -10.81 6.45 12.14
N SER A 237 -11.13 5.64 11.13
CA SER A 237 -11.47 4.21 11.31
C SER A 237 -10.29 3.42 11.89
N GLN A 238 -9.08 3.68 11.38
CA GLN A 238 -7.86 3.02 11.86
C GLN A 238 -7.58 3.36 13.33
N SER A 239 -7.70 4.63 13.73
CA SER A 239 -7.53 5.09 15.11
C SER A 239 -8.61 4.53 16.04
N MET A 240 -9.85 4.42 15.58
CA MET A 240 -10.94 3.80 16.33
C MET A 240 -10.63 2.34 16.65
N TRP A 241 -10.23 1.55 15.65
CA TRP A 241 -9.84 0.16 15.84
C TRP A 241 -8.61 0.01 16.73
N ALA A 242 -7.58 0.84 16.53
CA ALA A 242 -6.38 0.81 17.36
C ALA A 242 -6.70 1.06 18.84
N ARG A 243 -7.59 2.01 19.13
CA ARG A 243 -8.07 2.27 20.50
C ARG A 243 -8.86 1.09 21.05
N CYS A 244 -9.70 0.44 20.25
CA CYS A 244 -10.44 -0.74 20.67
C CYS A 244 -9.50 -1.88 21.10
N PHE A 245 -8.52 -2.23 20.26
CA PHE A 245 -7.54 -3.26 20.59
C PHE A 245 -6.69 -2.89 21.81
N TYR A 246 -6.22 -1.65 21.89
CA TYR A 246 -5.49 -1.15 23.06
C TYR A 246 -6.30 -1.32 24.35
N ASN A 247 -7.59 -0.91 24.34
CA ASN A 247 -8.45 -1.02 25.51
C ASN A 247 -8.70 -2.47 25.94
N VAL A 248 -8.74 -3.41 24.99
CA VAL A 248 -8.85 -4.85 25.27
C VAL A 248 -7.58 -5.36 25.93
N ASP A 249 -6.41 -5.00 25.38
CA ASP A 249 -5.11 -5.46 25.90
C ASP A 249 -4.79 -4.87 27.29
N THR A 250 -5.18 -3.62 27.55
CA THR A 250 -4.93 -2.94 28.83
C THR A 250 -6.08 -3.05 29.82
N HIS A 251 -7.11 -3.85 29.54
CA HIS A 251 -8.27 -3.93 30.41
C HIS A 251 -7.90 -4.54 31.77
N HIS A 252 -8.39 -3.97 32.87
CA HIS A 252 -8.07 -4.42 34.22
C HIS A 252 -8.39 -5.91 34.47
N ILE A 253 -9.46 -6.42 33.87
CA ILE A 253 -9.86 -7.83 34.00
C ILE A 253 -8.93 -8.81 33.26
N VAL A 254 -7.96 -8.36 32.46
CA VAL A 254 -7.09 -9.28 31.71
C VAL A 254 -6.31 -10.24 32.62
N GLN A 255 -6.11 -9.85 33.89
CA GLN A 255 -5.45 -10.65 34.94
C GLN A 255 -6.40 -11.61 35.66
N ASP A 256 -7.72 -11.50 35.44
CA ASP A 256 -8.71 -12.38 36.05
C ASP A 256 -8.73 -13.74 35.33
N PRO A 257 -9.03 -14.85 36.02
CA PRO A 257 -9.03 -16.19 35.41
C PRO A 257 -9.92 -16.32 34.16
N ASP A 258 -11.09 -15.69 34.16
CA ASP A 258 -12.04 -15.71 33.03
C ASP A 258 -11.96 -14.43 32.16
N GLY A 259 -11.11 -13.48 32.56
CA GLY A 259 -10.99 -12.17 31.92
C GLY A 259 -10.62 -12.24 30.44
N PRO A 260 -9.56 -12.97 30.05
CA PRO A 260 -9.18 -13.17 28.65
C PRO A 260 -10.34 -13.68 27.77
N ALA A 261 -11.10 -14.66 28.25
CA ALA A 261 -12.23 -15.22 27.50
C ALA A 261 -13.39 -14.22 27.37
N ALA A 262 -13.69 -13.48 28.45
CA ALA A 262 -14.69 -12.42 28.44
C ALA A 262 -14.31 -11.28 27.48
N LEU A 263 -13.03 -10.90 27.44
CA LEU A 263 -12.50 -9.88 26.55
C LEU A 263 -12.53 -10.33 25.08
N ALA A 264 -12.19 -11.58 24.79
CA ALA A 264 -12.31 -12.14 23.43
C ALA A 264 -13.76 -12.15 22.94
N LEU A 265 -14.71 -12.53 23.80
CA LEU A 265 -16.15 -12.46 23.52
C LEU A 265 -16.64 -11.02 23.32
N TYR A 266 -16.18 -10.09 24.16
CA TYR A 266 -16.48 -8.67 24.01
C TYR A 266 -15.98 -8.15 22.66
N LEU A 267 -14.73 -8.45 22.32
CA LEU A 267 -14.13 -8.03 21.06
C LEU A 267 -14.90 -8.59 19.85
N GLU A 268 -15.29 -9.87 19.87
CA GLU A 268 -16.11 -10.46 18.80
C GLU A 268 -17.41 -9.67 18.58
N ARG A 269 -18.11 -9.31 19.67
CA ARG A 269 -19.37 -8.56 19.59
C ARG A 269 -19.15 -7.16 19.03
N VAL A 270 -18.16 -6.44 19.52
CA VAL A 270 -17.79 -5.11 19.03
C VAL A 270 -17.43 -5.18 17.55
N ARG A 271 -16.66 -6.19 17.15
CA ARG A 271 -16.27 -6.38 15.75
C ARG A 271 -17.46 -6.67 14.84
N LEU A 272 -18.41 -7.46 15.29
CA LEU A 272 -19.64 -7.71 14.53
C LEU A 272 -20.55 -6.47 14.42
N GLU A 273 -20.56 -5.59 15.42
CA GLU A 273 -21.39 -4.39 15.43
C GLU A 273 -20.81 -3.24 14.58
N TRP A 274 -19.49 -3.09 14.58
CA TRP A 274 -18.81 -1.95 13.94
C TRP A 274 -18.45 -2.17 12.47
N HIS A 275 -18.62 -3.38 11.95
CA HIS A 275 -18.41 -3.75 10.55
C HIS A 275 -19.68 -3.58 9.72
#